data_AF-A0A953XDP5-F1
#
_entry.id   AF-A0A953XDP5-F1
#
_cell.length_a   1.000
_cell.length_b   1.000
_cell.length_c   1.000
_cell.angle_alpha   90.00
_cell.angle_beta   90.00
_cell.angle_gamma   90.00
#
_symmetry.space_group_name_H-M   'P 1'
#
loop_
_entity.id
_entity.type
_entity.pdbx_description
1 polymer ?
#
loop_
_entity_poly.entity_id
_entity_poly.type
_entity_poly.pdbx_seq_one_letter_code
_entity_poly.pdbx_strand_id
1 'polypeptide(L)' 'MTEVPRLLLADHLKTLKLPTFLREYDKLARQCAAEGLDHVQFLARLVELELIDRERRMIERRVKAAKFPTVKSLDSFDFK' A
#
# COMPACT_ATOMS: atom_id res chain seq x y z
N MET A 1 22.90 8.97 15.50
CA MET A 1 21.72 9.27 16.35
C MET A 1 20.38 9.22 15.60
N THR A 2 20.35 8.91 14.29
CA THR A 2 19.12 8.88 13.46
C THR A 2 18.45 7.50 13.32
N GLU A 3 19.06 6.43 13.85
CA GLU A 3 18.51 5.07 13.75
C GLU A 3 17.34 4.80 14.70
N VAL A 4 17.40 5.32 15.93
CA VAL A 4 16.37 5.07 16.95
C VAL A 4 14.98 5.53 16.48
N PRO A 5 14.80 6.73 15.89
CA PRO A 5 13.50 7.14 15.35
C PRO A 5 12.99 6.25 14.22
N ARG A 6 13.88 5.76 13.34
CA ARG A 6 13.51 4.88 12.21
C ARG A 6 13.06 3.50 12.70
N LEU A 7 13.73 2.98 13.72
CA LEU A 7 13.38 1.70 14.36
C LEU A 7 12.03 1.78 15.07
N LEU A 8 11.79 2.83 15.86
CA LEU A 8 10.50 3.09 16.50
C LEU A 8 9.37 3.24 15.47
N LEU A 9 9.61 3.98 14.39
CA LEU A 9 8.64 4.11 13.31
C LEU A 9 8.31 2.75 12.69
N ALA A 10 9.32 1.93 12.38
CA ALA A 10 9.10 0.61 11.81
C ALA A 10 8.28 -0.30 12.73
N ASP A 11 8.54 -0.26 14.04
CA ASP A 11 7.79 -1.05 15.03
C ASP A 11 6.33 -0.59 15.16
N HIS A 12 6.09 0.73 15.22
CA HIS A 12 4.74 1.28 15.25
C HIS A 12 3.95 0.95 13.98
N LEU A 13 4.57 1.04 12.81
CA LEU A 13 3.92 0.69 11.54
C LEU A 13 3.57 -0.80 11.46
N LYS A 14 4.40 -1.69 12.02
CA LYS A 14 4.06 -3.12 12.17
C LYS A 14 2.87 -3.32 13.11
N THR A 15 2.87 -2.64 14.25
CA THR A 15 1.79 -2.71 15.26
C THR A 15 0.45 -2.24 14.68
N LEU A 16 0.46 -1.14 13.92
CA LEU A 16 -0.71 -0.61 13.21
C LEU A 16 -1.09 -1.42 11.97
N LYS A 17 -0.30 -2.43 11.62
CA LYS A 17 -0.47 -3.28 10.44
C LYS A 17 -0.49 -2.45 9.15
N LEU A 18 0.41 -1.46 9.00
CA LEU A 18 0.56 -0.60 7.82
C LEU A 18 1.78 -1.05 6.97
N PRO A 19 1.70 -2.17 6.24
CA PRO A 19 2.83 -2.75 5.53
C PRO A 19 3.30 -1.91 4.33
N THR A 20 2.42 -1.14 3.69
CA THR A 20 2.79 -0.32 2.55
C THR A 20 3.48 0.95 3.03
N PHE A 21 3.04 1.53 4.15
CA PHE A 21 3.83 2.56 4.85
C PHE A 21 5.25 2.06 5.12
N LEU A 22 5.40 0.90 5.77
CA LEU A 22 6.70 0.34 6.15
C LEU A 22 7.66 0.19 4.95
N ARG A 23 7.12 -0.20 3.78
CA ARG A 23 7.91 -0.42 2.57
C ARG A 23 8.24 0.87 1.81
N GLU A 24 7.31 1.82 1.76
CA GLU A 24 7.35 2.92 0.79
C GLU A 24 7.70 4.29 1.40
N TYR A 25 7.55 4.49 2.72
CA TYR A 25 7.67 5.82 3.34
C TYR A 25 9.00 6.53 3.02
N ASP A 26 10.13 5.83 3.08
CA ASP A 26 11.46 6.40 2.88
C ASP A 26 11.72 6.77 1.40
N LYS A 27 11.16 5.98 0.47
CA LYS A 27 11.22 6.26 -0.96
C LYS A 27 10.35 7.47 -1.29
N LEU A 28 9.11 7.49 -0.82
CA LEU A 28 8.17 8.57 -1.09
C LEU A 28 8.62 9.88 -0.42
N ALA A 29 9.20 9.82 0.77
CA ALA A 29 9.77 11.01 1.44
C ALA A 29 10.88 11.65 0.60
N ARG A 30 11.76 10.83 0.00
CA ARG A 30 12.81 11.32 -0.91
C ARG A 30 12.23 11.93 -2.19
N GLN A 31 11.18 11.34 -2.75
CA GLN A 31 10.49 11.88 -3.93
C GLN A 31 9.80 13.20 -3.62
N CYS A 32 9.02 13.28 -2.54
CA CYS A 32 8.35 14.51 -2.12
C CYS A 32 9.36 15.62 -1.80
N ALA A 33 10.49 15.30 -1.17
CA ALA A 33 11.57 16.26 -0.93
C ALA A 33 12.18 16.79 -2.24
N ALA A 34 12.34 15.93 -3.26
CA ALA A 34 12.83 16.34 -4.57
C ALA A 34 11.81 17.17 -5.37
N GLU A 35 10.52 16.86 -5.23
CA GLU A 35 9.41 17.58 -5.88
C GLU A 35 9.02 18.89 -5.15
N GLY A 36 9.60 19.15 -3.97
CA GLY A 36 9.27 20.33 -3.15
C GLY A 36 7.87 20.29 -2.55
N LEU A 37 7.31 19.08 -2.37
CA LEU A 37 5.98 18.89 -1.80
C LEU A 37 5.99 19.03 -0.29
N ASP A 38 4.87 19.51 0.25
CA ASP A 38 4.73 19.67 1.69
C ASP A 38 4.50 18.33 2.41
N HIS A 39 4.54 18.37 3.74
CA HIS A 39 4.36 17.19 4.58
C HIS A 39 2.94 16.60 4.48
N VAL A 40 1.93 17.43 4.20
CA VAL A 40 0.53 16.99 4.10
C VAL A 40 0.32 16.20 2.81
N GLN A 41 0.89 16.65 1.69
CA GLN A 41 0.90 15.98 0.40
C GLN A 41 1.66 14.66 0.47
N PHE A 42 2.82 14.63 1.14
CA PHE A 42 3.53 13.38 1.41
C PHE A 42 2.64 12.37 2.15
N LEU A 43 1.99 12.80 3.24
CA LEU A 43 1.13 11.93 4.03
C LEU A 43 -0.08 11.45 3.23
N ALA A 44 -0.72 12.34 2.48
CA ALA A 44 -1.87 12.00 1.64
C ALA A 44 -1.53 10.92 0.60
N ARG A 45 -0.41 11.08 -0.12
CA ARG A 45 0.08 10.09 -1.10
C ARG A 45 0.40 8.74 -0.44
N LEU A 46 1.00 8.76 0.75
CA LEU A 46 1.36 7.52 1.46
C LEU A 46 0.10 6.77 1.94
N VAL A 47 -0.90 7.49 2.44
CA VAL A 47 -2.20 6.94 2.83
C VAL A 47 -2.93 6.34 1.63
N GLU A 48 -2.98 7.07 0.52
CA GLU A 48 -3.61 6.61 -0.72
C GLU A 48 -2.99 5.30 -1.22
N LEU A 49 -1.65 5.22 -1.22
CA LEU A 49 -0.94 4.01 -1.64
C LEU A 49 -1.25 2.80 -0.74
N GLU A 50 -1.37 3.01 0.59
CA GLU A 50 -1.76 1.96 1.53
C GLU A 50 -3.22 1.50 1.32
N LEU A 51 -4.14 2.42 1.02
CA LEU A 51 -5.53 2.09 0.75
C LEU A 51 -5.67 1.24 -0.52
N ILE A 52 -4.99 1.62 -1.61
CA ILE A 52 -4.98 0.88 -2.88
C ILE A 52 -4.44 -0.54 -2.67
N ASP A 53 -3.29 -0.67 -1.99
CA ASP A 53 -2.67 -1.97 -1.72
C ASP A 53 -3.57 -2.86 -0.83
N ARG A 54 -4.31 -2.27 0.12
CA ARG A 54 -5.27 -3.01 0.97
C ARG A 54 -6.45 -3.52 0.16
N GLU A 55 -7.04 -2.67 -0.66
CA GLU A 55 -8.17 -3.04 -1.52
C GLU A 55 -7.76 -4.18 -2.45
N ARG A 56 -6.61 -4.04 -3.12
CA ARG A 56 -6.06 -5.10 -3.98
C ARG A 56 -5.88 -6.42 -3.24
N ARG A 57 -5.24 -6.42 -2.06
CA ARG A 57 -5.06 -7.65 -1.27
C ARG A 57 -6.38 -8.23 -0.78
N MET A 58 -7.37 -7.40 -0.47
CA MET A 58 -8.70 -7.83 -0.07
C MET A 58 -9.40 -8.55 -1.23
N ILE A 59 -9.36 -7.97 -2.43
CA ILE A 59 -9.90 -8.56 -3.66
C ILE A 59 -9.22 -9.89 -3.94
N GLU A 60 -7.88 -9.92 -4.00
CA GLU A 60 -7.10 -11.14 -4.25
C GLU A 60 -7.44 -12.26 -3.25
N ARG A 61 -7.55 -11.94 -1.96
CA ARG A 61 -7.95 -12.91 -0.92
C ARG A 61 -9.36 -13.44 -1.13
N ARG A 62 -10.33 -12.57 -1.46
CA ARG A 62 -11.73 -12.97 -1.69
C ARG A 62 -11.86 -13.84 -2.93
N VAL A 63 -11.19 -13.48 -4.03
CA VAL A 63 -11.16 -14.29 -5.26
C VAL A 63 -10.57 -15.68 -4.98
N LYS A 64 -9.45 -15.75 -4.24
CA LYS A 64 -8.83 -17.02 -3.85
C LYS A 64 -9.73 -17.86 -2.94
N ALA A 65 -10.42 -17.23 -1.98
CA ALA A 65 -11.32 -17.91 -1.05
C ALA A 65 -12.56 -18.47 -1.75
N ALA A 66 -13.03 -17.83 -2.81
CA ALA A 66 -14.19 -18.27 -3.58
C ALA A 66 -13.95 -19.56 -4.41
N LYS A 67 -12.69 -20.02 -4.53
CA LYS A 67 -12.32 -21.27 -5.24
C LYS A 67 -12.94 -21.39 -6.63
N PHE A 68 -12.98 -20.28 -7.38
CA PHE A 68 -13.53 -20.29 -8.73
C PHE A 68 -12.80 -21.34 -9.60
N PRO A 69 -13.53 -22.25 -10.28
CA PRO A 69 -12.93 -23.27 -11.15
C PRO A 69 -12.10 -22.68 -12.29
N THR A 70 -12.43 -21.46 -12.71
CA THR A 70 -11.69 -20.64 -13.67
C THR A 70 -11.69 -19.19 -13.18
N VAL A 71 -10.53 -18.55 -13.05
CA VAL A 71 -10.43 -17.10 -12.81
C VAL A 71 -10.73 -16.40 -14.13
N LYS A 72 -12.01 -16.28 -14.49
CA LYS A 72 -12.42 -15.43 -15.61
C LYS A 72 -12.49 -13.99 -15.08
N SER A 73 -11.66 -13.09 -15.62
CA SER A 73 -11.94 -11.65 -15.49
C SER A 73 -13.15 -11.30 -16.36
N LEU A 74 -13.84 -10.20 -16.08
CA LEU A 74 -14.92 -9.71 -16.96
C LEU A 74 -14.44 -9.50 -18.40
N ASP A 75 -13.16 -9.17 -18.59
CA ASP A 75 -12.53 -9.04 -19.91
C ASP A 75 -12.45 -10.37 -20.69
N SER A 76 -12.58 -11.51 -19.98
CA SER A 76 -12.53 -12.86 -20.56
C SER A 76 -13.92 -13.42 -20.87
N PHE A 77 -14.98 -12.64 -20.65
CA PHE A 77 -16.36 -13.10 -20.79
C PHE A 77 -16.90 -12.74 -22.19
N ASP A 78 -17.20 -13.76 -23.00
CA ASP A 78 -17.88 -13.60 -24.30
C ASP A 78 -19.38 -13.41 -24.04
N PHE A 79 -19.86 -12.16 -24.09
CA PHE A 79 -21.27 -11.82 -23.98
C PHE A 79 -21.96 -12.12 -25.33
N LYS A 80 -22.35 -13.38 -25.53
CA LYS A 80 -23.33 -13.76 -26.54
C LYS A 80 -24.74 -13.73 -25.97
#